data_AF-A0A669ETJ5-F1
#
_entry.id   AF-A0A669ETJ5-F1
#
_cell.length_a   1.000
_cell.length_b   1.000
_cell.length_c   1.000
_cell.angle_alpha   90.00
_cell.angle_beta   90.00
_cell.angle_gamma   90.00
#
_symmetry.space_group_name_H-M   'P 1'
#
loop_
_entity.id
_entity.type
_entity.pdbx_description
1 polymer ?
#
loop_
_entity_poly.entity_id
_entity_poly.type
_entity_poly.pdbx_seq_one_letter_code
_entity_poly.pdbx_strand_id
1 'polypeptide(L)'
;MGVSESEESSLLLDEKLLRFMEQLELLEEKRATFNSLIEQGWFSMSKARYTMGNKQVSALQYASEIEPLVCVQTRTLDNGEVEFTTEKCTQTCSKESGKDQRAIEDIGPQEEGVRRRNRPKREIAESTSSDKAPAGKRDHNAQQDPLKWFGVLVPQSLKHAQSSFKQVIELSAEIAALQTAVLSARQELKHSLQNKHTPGERLSNSAGQGSRHNTSAESKQEEAEKQLSATDSQ
;
A
#
# COMPACT_ATOMS: atom_id res chain seq x y z
N MET A 1 19.72 9.91 46.14
CA MET A 1 20.77 9.39 45.25
C MET A 1 20.41 9.87 43.86
N GLY A 2 21.26 10.69 43.23
CA GLY A 2 21.06 11.07 41.83
C GLY A 2 21.53 9.91 40.95
N VAL A 3 20.78 9.64 39.88
CA VAL A 3 21.20 8.72 38.82
C VAL A 3 22.40 9.35 38.11
N SER A 4 23.39 8.56 37.69
CA SER A 4 24.53 9.11 36.96
C SER A 4 24.15 9.43 35.50
N GLU A 5 24.71 10.49 34.92
CA GLU A 5 24.41 10.91 33.53
C GLU A 5 24.61 9.76 32.51
N SER A 6 25.52 8.83 32.81
CA SER A 6 25.76 7.61 32.02
C SER A 6 24.57 6.64 32.05
N GLU A 7 23.97 6.42 33.23
CA GLU A 7 22.77 5.58 33.40
C GLU A 7 21.56 6.22 32.70
N GLU A 8 21.36 7.53 32.84
CA GLU A 8 20.28 8.27 32.14
C GLU A 8 20.42 8.15 30.60
N SER A 9 21.64 8.30 30.08
CA SER A 9 21.93 8.09 28.65
C SER A 9 21.76 6.64 28.16
N SER A 10 21.66 5.69 29.10
CA SER A 10 21.44 4.27 28.80
C SER A 10 19.96 3.93 28.81
N LEU A 11 19.21 4.41 29.80
CA LEU A 11 17.76 4.30 29.82
C LEU A 11 17.10 4.96 28.59
N LEU A 12 17.56 6.14 28.18
CA LEU A 12 17.07 6.82 26.97
C LEU A 12 17.39 6.05 25.68
N LEU A 13 18.52 5.33 25.64
CA LEU A 13 18.87 4.49 24.49
C LEU A 13 17.97 3.25 24.41
N ASP A 14 17.70 2.63 25.56
CA ASP A 14 16.82 1.46 25.66
C ASP A 14 15.36 1.83 25.32
N GLU A 15 14.88 3.01 25.75
CA GLU A 15 13.58 3.56 25.35
C GLU A 15 13.47 3.72 23.83
N LYS A 16 14.49 4.29 23.18
CA LYS A 16 14.55 4.40 21.70
C LYS A 16 14.58 3.04 21.01
N LEU A 17 15.28 2.06 21.59
CA LEU A 17 15.32 0.70 21.06
C LEU A 17 13.94 0.02 21.15
N LEU A 18 13.25 0.14 22.29
CA LEU A 18 11.90 -0.40 22.47
C LEU A 18 10.92 0.21 21.47
N ARG A 19 10.89 1.54 21.33
CA ARG A 19 10.08 2.22 20.31
C ARG A 19 10.36 1.70 18.90
N PHE A 20 11.63 1.51 18.53
CA PHE A 20 12.01 0.98 17.22
C PHE A 20 11.51 -0.45 17.01
N MET A 21 11.57 -1.30 18.05
CA MET A 21 11.08 -2.69 18.00
C MET A 21 9.55 -2.74 17.87
N GLU A 22 8.81 -1.93 18.64
CA GLU A 22 7.35 -1.79 18.53
C GLU A 22 6.91 -1.32 17.13
N GLN A 23 7.63 -0.34 16.55
CA GLN A 23 7.37 0.13 15.20
C GLN A 23 7.66 -0.92 14.12
N LEU A 24 8.65 -1.81 14.33
CA LEU A 24 8.92 -2.95 13.45
C LEU A 24 7.82 -4.02 13.55
N GLU A 25 7.37 -4.36 14.75
CA GLU A 25 6.30 -5.35 14.96
C GLU A 25 5.01 -4.89 14.28
N LEU A 26 4.60 -3.63 14.51
CA LEU A 26 3.44 -3.02 13.87
C LEU A 26 3.57 -2.97 12.34
N LEU A 27 4.78 -2.71 11.81
CA LEU A 27 5.04 -2.73 10.36
C LEU A 27 4.82 -4.12 9.76
N GLU A 28 5.28 -5.19 10.43
CA GLU A 28 5.10 -6.56 9.95
C GLU A 28 3.64 -7.04 10.06
N GLU A 29 2.91 -6.68 11.12
CA GLU A 29 1.46 -6.92 11.21
C GLU A 29 0.70 -6.24 10.05
N LYS A 30 1.01 -4.96 9.79
CA LYS A 30 0.42 -4.19 8.69
C LYS A 30 0.77 -4.80 7.32
N ARG A 31 1.97 -5.34 7.14
CA ARG A 31 2.37 -6.08 5.92
C ARG A 31 1.62 -7.40 5.75
N ALA A 32 1.43 -8.17 6.83
CA ALA A 32 0.70 -9.43 6.77
C ALA A 32 -0.78 -9.20 6.40
N THR A 33 -1.43 -8.20 7.02
CA THR A 33 -2.81 -7.81 6.69
C THR A 33 -2.93 -7.26 5.27
N PHE A 34 -1.98 -6.45 4.80
CA PHE A 34 -1.89 -5.95 3.43
C PHE A 34 -1.81 -7.08 2.39
N ASN A 35 -0.94 -8.07 2.61
CA ASN A 35 -0.81 -9.22 1.70
C ASN A 35 -2.12 -10.02 1.61
N SER A 36 -2.75 -10.30 2.75
CA SER A 36 -4.05 -11.00 2.80
C SER A 36 -5.15 -10.26 2.03
N LEU A 37 -5.25 -8.93 2.17
CA LEU A 37 -6.21 -8.11 1.43
C LEU A 37 -5.89 -8.04 -0.07
N ILE A 38 -4.62 -8.00 -0.47
CA ILE A 38 -4.20 -8.09 -1.88
C ILE A 38 -4.60 -9.43 -2.49
N GLU A 39 -4.33 -10.55 -1.80
CA GLU A 39 -4.69 -11.89 -2.25
C GLU A 39 -6.22 -12.03 -2.39
N GLN A 40 -6.98 -11.57 -1.39
CA GLN A 40 -8.45 -11.55 -1.44
C GLN A 40 -8.98 -10.70 -2.60
N GLY A 41 -8.36 -9.54 -2.86
CA GLY A 41 -8.69 -8.65 -3.96
C GLY A 41 -8.46 -9.32 -5.33
N TRP A 42 -7.30 -9.92 -5.54
CA TRP A 42 -6.96 -10.62 -6.78
C TRP A 42 -7.79 -11.89 -7.00
N PHE A 43 -8.06 -12.65 -5.94
CA PHE A 43 -8.95 -13.82 -5.99
C PHE A 43 -10.38 -13.40 -6.41
N SER A 44 -10.92 -12.37 -5.77
CA SER A 44 -12.26 -11.84 -6.07
C SER A 44 -12.36 -11.25 -7.49
N MET A 45 -11.31 -10.55 -7.94
CA MET A 45 -11.17 -10.06 -9.31
C MET A 45 -11.12 -11.20 -10.33
N SER A 46 -10.38 -12.27 -10.03
CA SER A 46 -10.29 -13.47 -10.88
C SER A 46 -11.65 -14.18 -10.97
N LYS A 47 -12.37 -14.31 -9.85
CA LYS A 47 -13.75 -14.83 -9.80
C LYS A 47 -14.72 -13.98 -10.63
N ALA A 48 -14.56 -12.65 -10.65
CA ALA A 48 -15.35 -11.77 -11.51
C ALA A 48 -15.03 -11.95 -13.01
N ARG A 49 -13.74 -12.04 -13.38
CA ARG A 49 -13.30 -12.30 -14.77
C ARG A 49 -13.77 -13.66 -15.28
N TYR A 50 -13.84 -14.66 -14.42
CA TYR A 50 -14.38 -15.98 -14.75
C TYR A 50 -15.89 -15.92 -15.03
N THR A 51 -16.68 -15.25 -14.18
CA THR A 51 -18.15 -15.22 -14.31
C THR A 51 -18.66 -14.28 -15.39
N MET A 52 -18.04 -13.11 -15.60
CA MET A 52 -18.42 -12.18 -16.68
C MET A 52 -17.75 -12.51 -18.02
N GLY A 53 -16.69 -13.31 -17.99
CA GLY A 53 -15.82 -13.56 -19.13
C GLY A 53 -14.69 -12.53 -19.25
N ASN A 54 -13.52 -13.01 -19.70
CA ASN A 54 -12.26 -12.29 -19.69
C ASN A 54 -12.27 -10.91 -20.40
N LYS A 55 -13.19 -10.71 -21.36
CA LYS A 55 -13.31 -9.45 -22.10
C LYS A 55 -14.05 -8.34 -21.36
N GLN A 56 -14.87 -8.66 -20.34
CA GLN A 56 -15.77 -7.68 -19.71
C GLN A 56 -15.13 -6.89 -18.56
N VAL A 57 -14.11 -7.45 -17.90
CA VAL A 57 -13.37 -6.76 -16.83
C VAL A 57 -11.93 -6.55 -17.31
N SER A 58 -11.74 -5.46 -18.06
CA SER A 58 -10.47 -5.06 -18.67
C SER A 58 -10.34 -3.52 -18.66
N ALA A 59 -9.14 -3.01 -18.96
CA ALA A 59 -8.90 -1.57 -19.09
C ALA A 59 -9.66 -0.93 -20.26
N LEU A 60 -10.13 -1.73 -21.22
CA LEU A 60 -10.93 -1.29 -22.36
C LEU A 60 -12.34 -0.79 -21.97
N GLN A 61 -12.81 -1.10 -20.77
CA GLN A 61 -14.10 -0.64 -20.26
C GLN A 61 -14.04 0.73 -19.57
N TYR A 62 -12.86 1.26 -19.27
CA TYR A 62 -12.74 2.52 -18.52
C TYR A 62 -13.40 3.69 -19.28
N ALA A 63 -13.99 4.62 -18.52
CA ALA A 63 -14.52 5.84 -19.10
C ALA A 63 -13.37 6.70 -19.70
N SER A 64 -13.68 7.46 -20.74
CA SER A 64 -12.70 8.38 -21.38
C SER A 64 -12.23 9.50 -20.46
N GLU A 65 -13.00 9.79 -19.41
CA GLU A 65 -12.67 10.70 -18.32
C GLU A 65 -12.73 9.87 -17.03
N ILE A 66 -11.57 9.64 -16.41
CA ILE A 66 -11.42 8.87 -15.17
C ILE A 66 -10.89 9.78 -14.06
N GLU A 67 -11.65 9.87 -12.97
CA GLU A 67 -11.27 10.63 -11.78
C GLU A 67 -10.87 9.69 -10.64
N PRO A 68 -9.77 9.98 -9.90
CA PRO A 68 -9.35 9.17 -8.78
C PRO A 68 -10.29 9.36 -7.57
N LEU A 69 -10.95 8.28 -7.13
CA LEU A 69 -11.77 8.31 -5.91
C LEU A 69 -10.93 8.42 -4.62
N VAL A 70 -9.66 8.02 -4.69
CA VAL A 70 -8.72 7.98 -3.58
C VAL A 70 -7.40 8.57 -4.05
N CYS A 71 -6.90 9.57 -3.34
CA CYS A 71 -5.64 10.24 -3.58
C CYS A 71 -4.72 10.04 -2.37
N VAL A 72 -3.42 9.88 -2.59
CA VAL A 72 -2.42 9.91 -1.53
C VAL A 72 -1.71 11.25 -1.60
N GLN A 73 -1.84 12.04 -0.53
CA GLN A 73 -1.11 13.29 -0.37
C GLN A 73 0.12 13.02 0.50
N THR A 74 1.26 13.57 0.07
CA THR A 74 2.50 13.59 0.85
C THR A 74 2.71 15.01 1.35
N ARG A 75 2.95 15.19 2.66
CA ARG A 75 3.38 16.46 3.24
C ARG A 75 4.70 16.29 3.98
N THR A 76 5.60 17.26 3.80
CA THR A 76 6.82 17.39 4.61
C THR A 76 6.48 18.24 5.83
N LEU A 77 6.67 17.67 7.01
CA LEU A 77 6.50 18.36 8.30
C LEU A 77 7.72 19.24 8.61
N ASP A 78 7.56 20.20 9.52
CA ASP A 78 8.62 21.16 9.90
C ASP A 78 9.84 20.48 10.55
N ASN A 79 9.68 19.26 11.06
CA ASN A 79 10.75 18.41 11.59
C ASN A 79 11.54 17.66 10.50
N GLY A 80 11.20 17.83 9.21
CA GLY A 80 11.78 17.11 8.08
C GLY A 80 11.22 15.70 7.84
N GLU A 81 10.22 15.28 8.62
CA GLU A 81 9.55 13.99 8.47
C GLU A 81 8.51 14.04 7.34
N VAL A 82 8.30 12.90 6.68
CA VAL A 82 7.37 12.78 5.54
C VAL A 82 6.13 12.04 6.00
N GLU A 83 4.99 12.71 5.94
CA GLU A 83 3.70 12.15 6.31
C GLU A 83 2.87 11.84 5.05
N PHE A 84 2.26 10.66 5.04
CA PHE A 84 1.39 10.16 3.98
C PHE A 84 -0.05 10.14 4.49
N THR A 85 -0.94 10.85 3.80
CA THR A 85 -2.36 10.90 4.12
C THR A 85 -3.19 10.46 2.93
N THR A 86 -4.13 9.53 3.15
CA THR A 86 -5.05 9.05 2.12
C THR A 86 -6.33 9.88 2.18
N GLU A 87 -6.57 10.70 1.16
CA GLU A 87 -7.79 11.48 1.02
C GLU A 87 -8.78 10.80 0.08
N LYS A 88 -10.04 10.70 0.50
CA LYS A 88 -11.15 10.29 -0.36
C LYS A 88 -11.63 11.52 -1.10
N CYS A 89 -11.52 11.53 -2.42
CA CYS A 89 -12.00 12.63 -3.26
C CYS A 89 -13.54 12.63 -3.26
N THR A 90 -14.14 13.23 -2.24
CA THR A 90 -15.57 13.53 -2.23
C THR A 90 -15.83 14.71 -3.15
N GLN A 91 -16.10 14.42 -4.41
CA GLN A 91 -16.49 15.43 -5.38
C GLN A 91 -17.74 16.16 -4.88
N THR A 92 -17.72 17.50 -4.93
CA THR A 92 -18.79 18.36 -4.39
C THR A 92 -20.05 18.31 -5.25
N CYS A 93 -20.85 17.28 -5.06
CA CYS A 93 -22.24 17.23 -5.49
C CYS A 93 -23.12 16.85 -4.28
N SER A 94 -23.90 17.83 -3.83
CA SER A 94 -25.05 17.78 -2.91
C SER A 94 -25.24 16.56 -1.99
N LYS A 95 -25.27 16.84 -0.69
CA LYS A 95 -25.75 15.94 0.37
C LYS A 95 -27.03 15.20 -0.05
N GLU A 96 -26.97 13.86 -0.14
CA GLU A 96 -27.93 12.89 0.40
C GLU A 96 -27.68 11.48 -0.15
N SER A 97 -27.18 10.58 0.69
CA SER A 97 -27.70 9.21 0.78
C SER A 97 -27.19 8.57 2.07
N GLY A 98 -28.12 8.20 2.96
CA GLY A 98 -27.81 7.48 4.19
C GLY A 98 -27.75 5.97 3.97
N LYS A 99 -27.14 5.27 4.94
CA LYS A 99 -27.34 3.84 5.29
C LYS A 99 -27.61 2.85 4.14
N ASP A 100 -26.62 2.01 3.85
CA ASP A 100 -26.75 0.59 4.23
C ASP A 100 -25.37 -0.12 4.16
N GLN A 101 -24.61 -0.07 5.26
CA GLN A 101 -23.61 -1.10 5.56
C GLN A 101 -24.34 -2.25 6.27
N ARG A 102 -25.03 -3.10 5.51
CA ARG A 102 -25.39 -4.43 6.01
C ARG A 102 -24.18 -5.32 5.77
N ALA A 103 -23.78 -6.06 6.81
CA ALA A 103 -22.77 -7.10 6.66
C ALA A 103 -23.24 -8.06 5.55
N ILE A 104 -22.42 -8.21 4.51
CA ILE A 104 -22.76 -9.07 3.38
C ILE A 104 -22.60 -10.51 3.83
N GLU A 105 -23.69 -11.25 3.86
CA GLU A 105 -23.73 -12.65 4.22
C GLU A 105 -22.82 -13.47 3.30
N ASP A 106 -22.04 -14.38 3.90
CA ASP A 106 -21.14 -15.28 3.17
C ASP A 106 -21.94 -16.38 2.47
N ILE A 107 -22.48 -16.06 1.29
CA ILE A 107 -23.11 -17.05 0.41
C ILE A 107 -22.03 -17.78 -0.40
N GLY A 108 -21.26 -18.60 0.32
CA GLY A 108 -20.56 -19.74 -0.27
C GLY A 108 -21.57 -20.77 -0.80
N PRO A 109 -21.31 -21.46 -1.92
CA PRO A 109 -22.21 -22.52 -2.38
C PRO A 109 -22.15 -23.70 -1.39
N GLN A 110 -23.23 -23.95 -0.65
CA GLN A 110 -23.39 -25.25 -0.01
C GLN A 110 -23.72 -26.30 -1.07
N GLU A 111 -22.87 -27.31 -1.15
CA GLU A 111 -22.93 -28.38 -2.15
C GLU A 111 -24.00 -29.42 -1.77
N GLU A 112 -25.27 -29.11 -1.98
CA GLU A 112 -26.34 -30.10 -1.92
C GLU A 112 -27.26 -30.06 -3.15
N GLY A 113 -27.53 -31.24 -3.73
CA GLY A 113 -28.73 -31.47 -4.53
C GLY A 113 -28.59 -31.50 -6.05
N VAL A 114 -28.00 -32.56 -6.59
CA VAL A 114 -28.28 -32.96 -7.99
C VAL A 114 -29.75 -33.34 -8.15
N ARG A 115 -30.55 -32.59 -8.94
CA ARG A 115 -31.76 -33.14 -9.65
C ARG A 115 -32.32 -32.31 -10.83
N ARG A 116 -32.01 -32.82 -12.03
CA ARG A 116 -32.92 -33.08 -13.18
C ARG A 116 -33.66 -31.92 -13.89
N ARG A 117 -33.16 -31.63 -15.10
CA ARG A 117 -33.84 -31.07 -16.28
C ARG A 117 -35.10 -31.87 -16.69
N ASN A 118 -36.25 -31.20 -16.90
CA ASN A 118 -37.12 -31.43 -18.08
C ASN A 118 -38.08 -30.26 -18.43
N ARG A 119 -38.47 -30.21 -19.71
CA ARG A 119 -39.11 -29.13 -20.53
C ARG A 119 -40.67 -29.17 -20.52
N PRO A 120 -41.46 -28.39 -21.35
CA PRO A 120 -41.28 -27.07 -22.03
C PRO A 120 -42.56 -26.14 -22.13
N LYS A 121 -42.39 -24.93 -22.75
CA LYS A 121 -43.42 -24.12 -23.50
C LYS A 121 -44.54 -23.45 -22.64
N ARG A 122 -45.20 -22.32 -22.97
CA ARG A 122 -45.43 -21.48 -24.18
C ARG A 122 -45.51 -19.97 -23.76
N GLU A 123 -45.63 -18.91 -24.58
CA GLU A 123 -45.14 -18.50 -25.93
C GLU A 123 -45.40 -16.97 -26.11
N ILE A 124 -44.41 -16.21 -26.63
CA ILE A 124 -44.50 -15.03 -27.55
C ILE A 124 -45.60 -13.95 -27.36
N ALA A 125 -45.17 -12.68 -27.22
CA ALA A 125 -45.90 -11.50 -27.72
C ALA A 125 -44.93 -10.34 -28.06
N GLU A 126 -44.97 -9.83 -29.30
CA GLU A 126 -44.22 -8.66 -29.76
C GLU A 126 -45.11 -7.41 -29.79
N SER A 127 -44.54 -6.22 -29.59
CA SER A 127 -45.11 -4.96 -30.09
C SER A 127 -44.08 -3.82 -30.18
N THR A 128 -43.47 -3.72 -31.36
CA THR A 128 -43.14 -2.49 -32.13
C THR A 128 -42.86 -1.16 -31.40
N SER A 129 -41.65 -0.66 -31.69
CA SER A 129 -41.20 0.73 -31.76
C SER A 129 -42.23 1.85 -31.99
N SER A 130 -41.99 3.00 -31.35
CA SER A 130 -42.20 4.33 -31.95
C SER A 130 -41.25 5.37 -31.34
N ASP A 131 -40.61 6.17 -32.19
CA ASP A 131 -39.69 7.24 -31.80
C ASP A 131 -40.36 8.35 -30.99
N LYS A 132 -39.70 8.77 -29.88
CA LYS A 132 -39.63 10.19 -29.48
C LYS A 132 -38.32 10.47 -28.76
N ALA A 133 -37.45 11.24 -29.39
CA ALA A 133 -36.40 11.96 -28.68
C ALA A 133 -37.02 13.09 -27.83
N PRO A 134 -36.51 13.30 -26.62
CA PRO A 134 -36.34 14.65 -26.10
C PRO A 134 -34.86 14.90 -25.75
N ALA A 135 -34.36 16.07 -26.14
CA ALA A 135 -33.03 16.52 -25.77
C ALA A 135 -32.93 16.83 -24.26
N GLY A 136 -31.70 16.78 -23.74
CA GLY A 136 -31.33 17.68 -22.63
C GLY A 136 -31.55 17.18 -21.21
N LYS A 137 -31.06 15.98 -20.86
CA LYS A 137 -30.47 15.76 -19.53
C LYS A 137 -29.08 15.18 -19.72
N ARG A 138 -28.06 15.82 -19.15
CA ARG A 138 -26.72 15.24 -19.04
C ARG A 138 -26.80 14.15 -17.97
N ASP A 139 -26.52 12.90 -18.34
CA ASP A 139 -26.52 11.74 -17.43
C ASP A 139 -25.28 11.74 -16.50
N HIS A 140 -25.07 12.85 -15.79
CA HIS A 140 -24.13 12.95 -14.68
C HIS A 140 -24.63 12.08 -13.52
N ASN A 141 -24.29 10.78 -13.54
CA ASN A 141 -24.18 9.84 -12.41
C ASN A 141 -23.88 8.38 -12.84
N ALA A 142 -23.91 8.06 -14.14
CA ALA A 142 -23.56 6.71 -14.62
C ALA A 142 -22.04 6.50 -14.77
N GLN A 143 -21.32 7.49 -15.31
CA GLN A 143 -19.86 7.43 -15.50
C GLN A 143 -19.05 7.64 -14.21
N GLN A 144 -19.64 8.19 -13.15
CA GLN A 144 -18.93 8.47 -11.87
C GLN A 144 -18.72 7.24 -10.98
N ASP A 145 -19.41 6.11 -11.21
CA ASP A 145 -19.19 4.88 -10.46
C ASP A 145 -18.32 3.91 -11.29
N PRO A 146 -17.05 3.67 -10.91
CA PRO A 146 -16.15 2.80 -11.66
C PRO A 146 -16.64 1.36 -11.82
N LEU A 147 -17.57 0.90 -10.99
CA LEU A 147 -18.14 -0.44 -11.15
C LEU A 147 -19.10 -0.53 -12.35
N LYS A 148 -19.83 0.54 -12.67
CA LYS A 148 -20.82 0.57 -13.77
C LYS A 148 -20.18 0.54 -15.15
N TRP A 149 -18.90 0.89 -15.26
CA TRP A 149 -18.11 0.76 -16.49
C TRP A 149 -18.06 -0.69 -17.01
N PHE A 150 -18.14 -1.68 -16.11
CA PHE A 150 -18.16 -3.10 -16.46
C PHE A 150 -19.58 -3.64 -16.75
N GLY A 151 -20.57 -2.75 -16.91
CA GLY A 151 -21.95 -3.07 -17.28
C GLY A 151 -22.96 -2.91 -16.14
N VAL A 152 -24.24 -3.05 -16.49
CA VAL A 152 -25.38 -2.81 -15.57
C VAL A 152 -25.45 -3.83 -14.43
N LEU A 153 -25.01 -5.08 -14.67
CA LEU A 153 -25.02 -6.16 -13.68
C LEU A 153 -23.60 -6.46 -13.18
N VAL A 154 -23.17 -5.73 -12.15
CA VAL A 154 -21.86 -5.90 -11.50
C VAL A 154 -21.90 -7.11 -10.54
N PRO A 155 -21.07 -8.15 -10.74
CA PRO A 155 -21.02 -9.31 -9.84
C PRO A 155 -20.55 -8.91 -8.45
N GLN A 156 -21.06 -9.60 -7.43
CA GLN A 156 -20.67 -9.35 -6.05
C GLN A 156 -19.16 -9.53 -5.82
N SER A 157 -18.50 -10.45 -6.53
CA SER A 157 -17.04 -10.62 -6.47
C SER A 157 -16.25 -9.42 -7.01
N LEU A 158 -16.80 -8.66 -7.97
CA LEU A 158 -16.14 -7.43 -8.45
C LEU A 158 -16.27 -6.29 -7.44
N LYS A 159 -17.40 -6.24 -6.71
CA LYS A 159 -17.58 -5.31 -5.59
C LYS A 159 -16.62 -5.64 -4.44
N HIS A 160 -16.49 -6.92 -4.08
CA HIS A 160 -15.54 -7.38 -3.07
C HIS A 160 -14.08 -7.06 -3.47
N ALA A 161 -13.70 -7.29 -4.73
CA ALA A 161 -12.39 -6.89 -5.22
C ALA A 161 -12.16 -5.38 -5.05
N GLN A 162 -13.14 -4.54 -5.40
CA GLN A 162 -13.03 -3.09 -5.22
C GLN A 162 -12.91 -2.69 -3.74
N SER A 163 -13.63 -3.33 -2.81
CA SER A 163 -13.49 -3.04 -1.38
C SER A 163 -12.13 -3.45 -0.82
N SER A 164 -11.64 -4.65 -1.16
CA SER A 164 -10.31 -5.10 -0.74
C SER A 164 -9.22 -4.16 -1.30
N PHE A 165 -9.27 -3.80 -2.59
CA PHE A 165 -8.28 -2.87 -3.16
C PHE A 165 -8.37 -1.45 -2.58
N LYS A 166 -9.55 -0.95 -2.18
CA LYS A 166 -9.67 0.32 -1.46
C LYS A 166 -8.93 0.27 -0.11
N GLN A 167 -9.12 -0.80 0.66
CA GLN A 167 -8.43 -1.00 1.93
C GLN A 167 -6.92 -1.18 1.74
N VAL A 168 -6.48 -1.89 0.69
CA VAL A 168 -5.06 -2.03 0.32
C VAL A 168 -4.41 -0.66 0.06
N ILE A 169 -5.08 0.25 -0.65
CA ILE A 169 -4.55 1.60 -0.89
C ILE A 169 -4.46 2.40 0.41
N GLU A 170 -5.50 2.40 1.24
CA GLU A 170 -5.50 3.06 2.55
C GLU A 170 -4.33 2.57 3.42
N LEU A 171 -4.20 1.25 3.54
CA LEU A 171 -3.16 0.57 4.30
C LEU A 171 -1.75 0.77 3.71
N SER A 172 -1.61 0.95 2.39
CA SER A 172 -0.32 1.23 1.77
C SER A 172 0.28 2.56 2.20
N ALA A 173 -0.55 3.59 2.43
CA ALA A 173 -0.10 4.89 2.93
C ALA A 173 0.31 4.80 4.42
N GLU A 174 -0.44 4.05 5.23
CA GLU A 174 -0.07 3.77 6.63
C GLU A 174 1.27 3.02 6.70
N ILE A 175 1.48 2.02 5.85
CA ILE A 175 2.74 1.28 5.74
C ILE A 175 3.88 2.22 5.32
N ALA A 176 3.68 3.10 4.33
CA ALA A 176 4.70 4.06 3.89
C ALA A 176 5.11 5.04 5.01
N ALA A 177 4.14 5.52 5.80
CA ALA A 177 4.39 6.35 6.97
C ALA A 177 5.16 5.57 8.06
N LEU A 178 4.73 4.35 8.39
CA LEU A 178 5.43 3.49 9.36
C LEU A 178 6.85 3.13 8.90
N GLN A 179 7.06 2.83 7.62
CA GLN A 179 8.40 2.60 7.07
C GLN A 179 9.31 3.82 7.21
N THR A 180 8.76 5.03 7.04
CA THR A 180 9.49 6.29 7.23
C THR A 180 9.87 6.47 8.70
N ALA A 181 8.93 6.23 9.63
CA ALA A 181 9.16 6.31 11.07
C ALA A 181 10.16 5.25 11.60
N VAL A 182 10.13 4.03 11.06
CA VAL A 182 11.11 2.97 11.36
C VAL A 182 12.52 3.38 10.87
N LEU A 183 12.62 4.02 9.71
CA LEU A 183 13.89 4.49 9.17
C LEU A 183 14.47 5.66 9.97
N SER A 184 13.65 6.62 10.41
CA SER A 184 14.08 7.72 11.28
C SER A 184 14.50 7.23 12.66
N ALA A 185 13.69 6.38 13.32
CA ALA A 185 14.04 5.77 14.60
C ALA A 185 15.37 4.98 14.55
N ARG A 186 15.62 4.24 13.46
CA ARG A 186 16.90 3.54 13.25
C ARG A 186 18.08 4.50 13.11
N GLN A 187 17.90 5.64 12.43
CA GLN A 187 18.94 6.67 12.30
C GLN A 187 19.23 7.33 13.65
N GLU A 188 18.20 7.69 14.41
CA GLU A 188 18.34 8.23 15.76
C GLU A 188 19.07 7.29 16.72
N LEU A 189 18.71 6.00 16.70
CA LEU A 189 19.37 4.97 17.51
C LEU A 189 20.87 4.88 17.15
N LYS A 190 21.19 4.82 15.85
CA LYS A 190 22.57 4.78 15.36
C LYS A 190 23.38 6.01 15.79
N HIS A 191 22.80 7.21 15.68
CA HIS A 191 23.45 8.44 16.12
C HIS A 191 23.67 8.47 17.64
N SER A 192 22.68 8.02 18.41
CA SER A 192 22.76 7.91 19.87
C SER A 192 23.87 6.93 20.31
N LEU A 193 24.00 5.79 19.62
CA LEU A 193 25.09 4.83 19.84
C LEU A 193 26.48 5.41 19.54
N GLN A 194 26.64 6.14 18.42
CA GLN A 194 27.91 6.77 18.06
C GLN A 194 28.35 7.81 19.11
N ASN A 195 27.40 8.64 19.57
CA ASN A 195 27.67 9.68 20.57
C ASN A 195 28.06 9.12 21.94
N LYS A 196 27.67 7.88 22.27
CA LYS A 196 28.10 7.18 23.50
C LYS A 196 29.50 6.53 23.38
N HIS A 197 30.00 6.27 22.18
CA HIS A 197 31.37 5.78 21.97
C HIS A 197 32.42 6.89 21.97
N THR A 198 32.09 8.06 21.39
CA THR A 198 33.00 9.21 21.29
C THR A 198 33.54 9.84 22.61
N PRO A 199 32.94 9.71 23.81
CA PRO A 199 33.47 10.34 25.03
C PRO A 199 34.74 9.68 25.58
N GLY A 200 35.00 8.39 25.26
CA GLY A 200 36.06 7.59 25.90
C GLY A 200 37.44 7.70 25.25
N GLU A 201 37.53 7.84 23.93
CA GLU A 201 38.81 7.69 23.18
C GLU A 201 39.72 8.93 23.18
N ARG A 202 39.27 10.08 23.70
CA ARG A 202 40.10 11.31 23.72
C ARG A 202 41.07 11.41 24.89
N LEU A 203 40.93 10.57 25.92
CA LEU A 203 41.78 10.64 27.13
C LEU A 203 43.01 9.71 27.11
N SER A 204 43.07 8.73 26.20
CA SER A 204 44.21 7.82 26.05
C SER A 204 45.28 8.30 25.06
N ASN A 205 44.93 9.10 24.06
CA ASN A 205 45.81 9.43 22.92
C ASN A 205 46.75 10.65 23.15
N SER A 206 46.84 11.17 24.38
CA SER A 206 47.67 12.35 24.73
C SER A 206 49.02 11.99 25.41
N ALA A 207 49.21 10.75 25.85
CA ALA A 207 50.36 10.34 26.65
C ALA A 207 51.27 9.33 25.90
N GLY A 208 51.90 9.76 24.80
CA GLY A 208 52.71 8.83 23.99
C GLY A 208 53.58 9.42 22.88
N GLN A 209 53.93 10.71 22.89
CA GLN A 209 54.74 11.29 21.82
C GLN A 209 56.25 11.12 22.06
N GLY A 210 56.73 9.90 21.84
CA GLY A 210 58.13 9.48 22.03
C GLY A 210 58.80 8.95 20.74
N SER A 211 59.24 9.87 19.89
CA SER A 211 60.40 9.77 18.96
C SER A 211 60.97 8.37 18.58
N ARG A 212 60.83 7.93 17.30
CA ARG A 212 61.95 7.74 16.33
C ARG A 212 61.63 6.90 15.06
N HIS A 213 62.15 7.42 13.93
CA HIS A 213 62.71 6.76 12.72
C HIS A 213 61.89 5.78 11.81
N ASN A 214 61.76 6.21 10.54
CA ASN A 214 62.00 5.54 9.25
C ASN A 214 61.78 4.03 9.06
N THR A 215 60.90 3.65 8.11
CA THR A 215 61.16 2.98 6.80
C THR A 215 59.82 2.88 6.04
N SER A 216 59.66 3.39 4.81
CA SER A 216 60.03 2.83 3.49
C SER A 216 59.18 1.63 3.01
N ALA A 217 58.83 1.66 1.71
CA ALA A 217 58.17 0.64 0.86
C ALA A 217 56.64 0.74 0.63
N GLU A 218 56.32 1.07 -0.64
CA GLU A 218 55.35 0.45 -1.57
C GLU A 218 53.83 0.43 -1.22
N SER A 219 52.92 1.07 -1.96
CA SER A 219 52.64 1.12 -3.42
C SER A 219 51.85 -0.08 -3.97
N LYS A 220 50.72 0.24 -4.64
CA LYS A 220 49.81 -0.61 -5.45
C LYS A 220 48.74 -1.42 -4.71
N GLN A 221 47.49 -0.96 -4.81
CA GLN A 221 46.43 -1.68 -5.56
C GLN A 221 45.20 -0.78 -5.76
N GLU A 222 45.11 -0.16 -6.94
CA GLU A 222 43.95 0.60 -7.42
C GLU A 222 43.64 0.16 -8.87
N GLU A 223 43.33 -1.13 -9.08
CA GLU A 223 42.88 -1.64 -10.39
C GLU A 223 42.18 -3.01 -10.28
N ALA A 224 40.89 -3.04 -9.91
CA ALA A 224 40.12 -4.30 -9.85
C ALA A 224 38.58 -4.20 -10.05
N GLU A 225 38.00 -3.05 -10.43
CA GLU A 225 36.55 -2.94 -10.70
C GLU A 225 36.25 -2.34 -12.08
N LYS A 226 36.70 -3.01 -13.15
CA LYS A 226 36.24 -2.69 -14.51
C LYS A 226 36.20 -3.86 -15.51
N GLN A 227 35.83 -5.06 -15.06
CA GLN A 227 35.51 -6.19 -15.94
C GLN A 227 34.33 -7.02 -15.42
N LEU A 228 33.10 -6.55 -15.67
CA LEU A 228 31.87 -7.36 -15.49
C LEU A 228 30.68 -6.88 -16.36
N SER A 229 30.87 -5.91 -17.26
CA SER A 229 29.80 -5.30 -18.06
C SER A 229 29.80 -5.72 -19.54
N ALA A 230 30.41 -6.85 -19.89
CA ALA A 230 30.62 -7.23 -21.29
C ALA A 230 30.75 -8.75 -21.53
N THR A 231 29.72 -9.53 -21.18
CA THR A 231 29.37 -10.83 -21.82
C THR A 231 28.01 -11.30 -21.32
N ASP A 232 26.92 -10.90 -21.99
CA ASP A 232 26.00 -11.91 -22.54
C ASP A 232 25.14 -11.28 -23.65
N SER A 233 25.31 -11.76 -24.87
CA SER A 233 24.53 -11.39 -26.07
C SER A 233 24.87 -12.37 -27.19
N GLN A 234 24.18 -13.51 -27.20
CA GLN A 234 24.06 -14.42 -28.34
C GLN A 234 22.72 -15.15 -28.28
#